data_AF-A0A3B8XRV4-F1
#
_entry.id   AF-A0A3B8XRV4-F1
#
_cell.length_a   1.000
_cell.length_b   1.000
_cell.length_c   1.000
_cell.angle_alpha   90.00
_cell.angle_beta   90.00
_cell.angle_gamma   90.00
#
_symmetry.space_group_name_H-M   'P 1'
#
loop_
_entity.id
_entity.type
_entity.pdbx_description
1 polymer ?
#
loop_
_entity_poly.entity_id
_entity_poly.type
_entity_poly.pdbx_seq_one_letter_code
_entity_poly.pdbx_strand_id
1 'polypeptide(L)' 'IVIRGRVVGTIRGRRVQLASTCHVEGDILHEALAVETGAFFEGACRHSDDPISQQSGAGAVR' A
#
# COMPACT_ATOMS: atom_id res chain seq x y z
N ILE A 1 -1.56 1.39 9.63
CA ILE A 1 -0.43 2.26 9.25
C ILE A 1 -1.02 3.59 8.83
N VAL A 2 -0.58 4.69 9.43
CA VAL A 2 -1.01 6.04 9.03
C VAL A 2 0.21 6.78 8.49
N ILE A 3 0.11 7.32 7.29
CA ILE A 3 1.21 8.00 6.61
C ILE A 3 0.95 9.51 6.63
N ARG A 4 1.90 10.29 7.18
CA ARG A 4 1.80 11.74 7.35
C ARG A 4 2.94 12.51 6.69
N GLY A 5 3.65 11.89 5.76
CA GLY A 5 4.83 12.45 5.13
C GLY A 5 5.17 11.72 3.84
N ARG A 6 6.45 11.72 3.46
CA ARG A 6 6.93 11.05 2.25
C ARG A 6 7.38 9.62 2.55
N VAL A 7 6.90 8.65 1.78
CA VAL A 7 7.31 7.24 1.83
C VAL A 7 7.64 6.77 0.42
N VAL A 8 8.80 6.12 0.29
CA VAL A 8 9.23 5.53 -0.98
C VAL A 8 9.56 4.07 -0.74
N GLY A 9 8.92 3.16 -1.48
CA GLY A 9 9.15 1.72 -1.40
C GLY A 9 7.88 0.90 -1.22
N THR A 10 8.05 -0.36 -0.81
CA THR A 10 6.93 -1.30 -0.66
C THR A 10 6.31 -1.20 0.73
N ILE A 11 5.01 -0.85 0.78
CA ILE A 11 4.22 -0.79 2.01
C ILE A 11 3.38 -2.06 2.11
N ARG A 12 3.42 -2.72 3.26
CA ARG A 12 2.58 -3.89 3.55
C ARG A 12 1.87 -3.69 4.87
N GLY A 13 0.56 -3.88 4.88
CA GLY A 13 -0.19 -3.86 6.13
C GLY A 13 -1.68 -4.04 5.92
N ARG A 14 -2.36 -4.59 6.93
CA ARG A 14 -3.81 -4.83 6.86
C ARG A 14 -4.60 -3.53 6.66
N ARG A 15 -4.43 -2.55 7.54
CA ARG A 15 -5.11 -1.24 7.42
C ARG A 15 -4.11 -0.14 7.12
N VAL A 16 -4.23 0.52 5.97
CA VAL A 16 -3.37 1.63 5.54
C VAL A 16 -4.23 2.90 5.38
N GLN A 17 -3.77 4.01 5.95
CA GLN A 17 -4.41 5.32 5.85
C GLN A 17 -3.39 6.35 5.38
N LEU A 18 -3.73 7.03 4.30
CA LEU A 18 -2.94 8.11 3.70
C LEU A 18 -3.53 9.44 4.16
N ALA A 19 -2.73 10.26 4.86
CA ALA A 19 -3.17 11.57 5.32
C ALA A 19 -3.12 12.61 4.19
N SER A 20 -3.91 13.67 4.32
CA SER A 20 -4.08 14.74 3.34
C SER A 20 -2.81 15.42 2.76
N THR A 21 -1.63 15.27 3.37
CA THR A 21 -0.37 15.84 2.85
C THR A 21 0.73 14.80 2.59
N CYS A 22 0.38 13.50 2.60
CA CYS A 22 1.37 12.46 2.39
C CYS A 22 1.72 12.25 0.92
N HIS A 23 2.95 11.83 0.66
CA HIS A 23 3.45 11.41 -0.65
C HIS A 23 3.92 9.97 -0.58
N VAL A 24 3.30 9.09 -1.35
CA VAL A 24 3.68 7.67 -1.37
C VAL A 24 4.02 7.24 -2.77
N GLU A 25 5.26 6.81 -2.96
CA GLU A 25 5.78 6.30 -4.22
C GLU A 25 6.20 4.83 -4.05
N GLY A 26 5.54 3.93 -4.78
CA GLY A 26 5.88 2.50 -4.77
C GLY A 26 4.67 1.58 -4.63
N ASP A 27 4.91 0.35 -4.17
CA ASP A 27 3.89 -0.69 -4.13
C ASP A 27 3.19 -0.74 -2.77
N ILE A 28 1.85 -0.73 -2.75
CA ILE A 28 1.07 -0.88 -1.53
C ILE A 28 0.29 -2.19 -1.57
N LEU A 29 0.59 -3.09 -0.62
CA LEU A 29 -0.17 -4.29 -0.35
C LEU A 29 -1.03 -4.07 0.90
N HIS A 30 -2.34 -4.03 0.72
CA HIS A 30 -3.27 -3.69 1.80
C HIS A 30 -4.55 -4.54 1.81
N GLU A 31 -5.09 -4.81 2.99
CA GLU A 31 -6.43 -5.39 3.13
C GLU A 31 -7.47 -4.25 3.00
N ALA A 32 -7.28 -3.16 3.73
CA ALA A 32 -8.11 -1.96 3.68
C ALA A 32 -7.26 -0.71 3.51
N LEU A 33 -7.57 0.10 2.49
CA LEU A 33 -6.93 1.37 2.20
C LEU A 33 -7.93 2.53 2.39
N ALA A 34 -7.52 3.56 3.13
CA ALA A 34 -8.22 4.83 3.19
C ALA A 34 -7.30 5.95 2.68
N VAL A 35 -7.83 6.79 1.80
CA VAL A 35 -7.12 7.91 1.21
C VAL A 35 -7.84 9.19 1.60
N GLU A 36 -7.17 10.08 2.34
CA GLU A 36 -7.71 11.41 2.62
C GLU A 36 -7.52 12.35 1.42
N THR A 37 -8.42 13.32 1.29
CA THR A 37 -8.34 14.35 0.24
C THR A 37 -7.03 15.13 0.35
N GLY A 38 -6.26 15.17 -0.73
CA GLY A 38 -4.95 15.81 -0.80
C GLY A 38 -3.76 14.85 -0.70
N ALA A 39 -3.99 13.59 -0.31
CA ALA A 39 -2.95 12.57 -0.32
C ALA A 39 -2.49 12.27 -1.76
N PHE A 40 -1.18 12.18 -1.96
CA PHE A 40 -0.57 11.80 -3.23
C PHE A 40 -0.05 10.36 -3.15
N PHE A 41 -0.49 9.54 -4.11
CA PHE A 41 -0.04 8.16 -4.25
C PHE A 41 0.29 7.88 -5.72
N GLU A 42 1.47 7.32 -5.96
CA GLU A 42 1.95 6.92 -7.27
C GLU A 42 2.64 5.54 -7.19
N GLY A 43 2.15 4.58 -7.97
CA GLY A 43 2.67 3.21 -7.99
C GLY A 43 1.57 2.15 -8.11
N ALA A 44 1.86 0.91 -7.71
CA ALA A 44 0.91 -0.19 -7.80
C ALA A 44 0.23 -0.46 -6.44
N CYS A 45 -1.10 -0.44 -6.43
CA CYS A 45 -1.88 -0.90 -5.28
C CYS A 45 -2.40 -2.32 -5.52
N ARG A 46 -2.29 -3.17 -4.51
CA ARG A 46 -2.81 -4.54 -4.53
C ARG A 46 -3.59 -4.79 -3.25
N HIS A 47 -4.82 -5.25 -3.43
CA HIS A 47 -5.65 -5.73 -2.33
C HIS A 47 -5.30 -7.19 -2.02
N SER A 48 -5.10 -7.50 -0.74
CA SER A 48 -4.85 -8.86 -0.26
C SER A 48 -5.39 -9.00 1.16
N ASP A 49 -6.12 -10.08 1.43
CA ASP A 49 -6.65 -10.43 2.75
C ASP A 49 -5.51 -10.84 3.72
N ASP A 50 -4.35 -11.24 3.19
CA ASP A 50 -3.17 -11.67 3.94
C ASP A 50 -1.89 -10.92 3.48
N PRO A 51 -1.79 -9.59 3.72
CA PRO A 51 -0.70 -8.75 3.22
C PRO A 51 0.66 -9.00 3.91
N ILE A 52 0.70 -9.84 4.95
CA ILE A 52 1.92 -10.28 5.64
C ILE A 52 2.32 -11.72 5.24
N SER A 53 1.38 -12.53 4.75
CA SER A 53 1.61 -13.95 4.47
C SER A 53 2.16 -14.20 3.05
N GLN A 54 1.99 -13.26 2.12
CA GLN A 54 2.61 -13.36 0.79
C GLN A 54 4.09 -12.95 0.78
N GLN A 55 4.92 -13.82 1.36
CA GLN A 55 6.25 -14.09 0.84
C GLN A 55 6.22 -15.48 0.21
N SER A 56 5.64 -15.60 -0.97
CA SER A 56 5.79 -16.79 -1.81
C SER A 56 5.53 -16.38 -3.26
N GLY A 57 6.60 -16.38 -4.06
CA GLY A 57 6.48 -16.28 -5.50
C GLY A 57 5.62 -17.41 -6.04
N ALA A 58 4.59 -17.06 -6.77
CA ALA A 58 3.90 -17.91 -7.75
C ALA A 58 3.40 -16.91 -8.80
N GLY A 59 4.14 -16.69 -9.88
CA GLY A 59 4.38 -17.72 -10.86
C GLY A 59 3.14 -17.73 -11.74
N ALA A 60 3.18 -16.91 -12.79
CA ALA A 60 2.26 -17.01 -13.90
C ALA A 60 2.28 -18.47 -14.40
N VAL A 61 1.24 -19.23 -14.09
CA VAL A 61 0.88 -20.48 -14.75
C VAL A 61 -0.59 -20.37 -15.11
N ARG A 62 -0.85 -19.70 -16.24
CA ARG A 62 -1.55 -20.20 -17.42
C ARG A 62 -1.97 -19.06 -18.34
#